data_AF-A0A7S4SML6-F1
#
_entry.id   AF-A0A7S4SML6-F1
#
_cell.length_a   1.000
_cell.length_b   1.000
_cell.length_c   1.000
_cell.angle_alpha   90.00
_cell.angle_beta   90.00
_cell.angle_gamma   90.00
#
_symmetry.space_group_name_H-M   'P 1'
#
loop_
_entity.id
_entity.type
_entity.pdbx_description
1 polymer ?
#
loop_
_entity_poly.entity_id
_entity_poly.type
_entity_poly.pdbx_seq_one_letter_code
_entity_poly.pdbx_strand_id
1 'polypeptide(L)'
;MLRSLLAALLVAATAAQLQVIGAGLPRTGTESLAQALTLLGYGWNTHSLCNWPSKCQEAACIWMEHGNFTPLLEAAVDAKMGFVADEPLCLAFREFAEHFPEANVVFTVRDNSSTWYRSYAEMQQLVFGDKVARWLTTPDLLRIGNVPMYCEQLPHVKFDCDIYTDDPPPGMVARCKRGYESHN
;
A
#
# COMPACT_ATOMS: atom_id res chain seq x y z
N MET A 1 11.81 -43.92 -3.26
CA MET A 1 11.77 -42.97 -2.13
C MET A 1 12.00 -41.51 -2.55
N LEU A 2 12.69 -41.21 -3.67
CA LEU A 2 12.94 -39.84 -4.12
C LEU A 2 11.71 -39.08 -4.68
N ARG A 3 10.73 -39.78 -5.27
CA ARG A 3 9.49 -39.16 -5.78
C ARG A 3 8.53 -38.70 -4.67
N SER A 4 8.60 -39.34 -3.51
CA SER A 4 7.78 -39.01 -2.33
C SER A 4 8.30 -37.77 -1.61
N LEU A 5 9.60 -37.47 -1.73
CA LEU A 5 10.24 -36.26 -1.19
C LEU A 5 9.94 -35.03 -2.04
N LEU A 6 9.87 -35.14 -3.38
CA LEU A 6 9.40 -34.04 -4.22
C LEU A 6 7.94 -33.67 -3.92
N ALA A 7 7.07 -34.66 -3.69
CA ALA A 7 5.69 -34.39 -3.30
C ALA A 7 5.61 -33.74 -1.90
N ALA A 8 6.47 -34.12 -0.95
CA ALA A 8 6.53 -33.48 0.37
C ALA A 8 7.09 -32.04 0.34
N LEU A 9 8.02 -31.73 -0.57
CA LEU A 9 8.47 -30.35 -0.83
C LEU A 9 7.41 -29.51 -1.56
N LEU A 10 6.59 -30.12 -2.43
CA LEU A 10 5.43 -29.43 -3.03
C LEU A 10 4.26 -29.27 -2.03
N VAL A 11 4.15 -30.12 -1.02
CA VAL A 11 3.10 -30.06 0.02
C VAL A 11 3.48 -29.16 1.20
N ALA A 12 4.73 -28.70 1.29
CA ALA A 12 5.13 -27.65 2.25
C ALA A 12 4.72 -26.23 1.80
N ALA A 13 4.27 -26.05 0.55
CA ALA A 13 3.94 -24.75 -0.05
C ALA A 13 2.44 -24.35 0.04
N THR A 14 1.64 -25.04 0.86
CA THR A 14 0.21 -24.71 1.05
C THR A 14 -0.07 -23.81 2.25
N ALA A 15 0.96 -23.20 2.84
CA ALA A 15 0.79 -22.03 3.70
C ALA A 15 0.78 -20.78 2.81
N ALA A 16 -0.27 -19.97 2.94
CA ALA A 16 -0.49 -18.72 2.22
C ALA A 16 0.80 -17.91 1.99
N GLN A 17 1.28 -17.91 0.75
CA GLN A 17 2.45 -17.15 0.36
C GLN A 17 2.00 -15.99 -0.52
N LEU A 18 2.52 -14.80 -0.27
CA LEU A 18 2.31 -13.65 -1.14
C LEU A 18 2.83 -14.01 -2.54
N GLN A 19 1.97 -13.96 -3.57
CA GLN A 19 2.31 -14.43 -4.92
C GLN A 19 2.43 -13.29 -5.92
N VAL A 20 1.78 -12.15 -5.67
CA VAL A 20 1.84 -10.96 -6.52
C VAL A 20 2.05 -9.71 -5.68
N ILE A 21 3.06 -8.93 -6.05
CA ILE A 21 3.40 -7.66 -5.40
C ILE A 21 3.09 -6.53 -6.39
N GLY A 22 1.95 -5.88 -6.21
CA GLY A 22 1.57 -4.66 -6.91
C GLY A 22 2.36 -3.47 -6.37
N ALA A 23 3.39 -3.06 -7.10
CA ALA A 23 4.30 -1.99 -6.71
C ALA A 23 3.86 -0.61 -7.23
N GLY A 24 2.86 -0.54 -8.12
CA GLY A 24 2.37 0.73 -8.65
C GLY A 24 1.73 1.62 -7.58
N LEU A 25 2.03 2.91 -7.63
CA LEU A 25 1.37 3.94 -6.81
C LEU A 25 -0.15 4.00 -7.05
N PRO A 26 -0.94 4.57 -6.13
CA PRO A 26 -2.36 4.79 -6.33
C PRO A 26 -2.62 5.56 -7.60
N ARG A 27 -3.81 5.32 -8.16
CA ARG A 27 -4.31 5.95 -9.40
C ARG A 27 -3.54 5.55 -10.66
N THR A 28 -2.84 4.41 -10.61
CA THR A 28 -2.25 3.74 -11.77
C THR A 28 -3.05 2.53 -12.26
N GLY A 29 -4.22 2.26 -11.65
CA GLY A 29 -5.04 1.09 -11.94
C GLY A 29 -4.94 -0.02 -10.88
N THR A 30 -4.44 0.30 -9.69
CA THR A 30 -4.27 -0.60 -8.54
C THR A 30 -5.57 -1.32 -8.14
N GLU A 31 -6.70 -0.61 -8.12
CA GLU A 31 -8.01 -1.22 -7.84
C GLU A 31 -8.44 -2.23 -8.92
N SER A 32 -8.24 -1.91 -10.21
CA SER A 32 -8.52 -2.86 -11.29
C SER A 32 -7.60 -4.08 -11.25
N LEU A 33 -6.32 -3.90 -10.90
CA LEU A 33 -5.38 -4.99 -10.66
C LEU A 33 -5.86 -5.87 -9.50
N ALA A 34 -6.23 -5.27 -8.37
CA ALA A 34 -6.72 -6.00 -7.20
C ALA A 34 -7.97 -6.83 -7.54
N GLN A 35 -8.94 -6.25 -8.25
CA GLN A 35 -10.13 -6.97 -8.70
C GLN A 35 -9.77 -8.13 -9.64
N ALA A 36 -8.86 -7.92 -10.59
CA ALA A 36 -8.43 -8.98 -11.50
C ALA A 36 -7.74 -10.13 -10.74
N LEU A 37 -6.87 -9.84 -9.78
CA LEU A 37 -6.18 -10.83 -8.97
C LEU A 37 -7.16 -11.61 -8.07
N THR A 38 -8.15 -10.93 -7.49
CA THR A 38 -9.23 -11.60 -6.76
C THR A 38 -10.02 -12.55 -7.66
N LEU A 39 -10.39 -12.12 -8.87
CA LEU A 39 -11.08 -12.99 -9.84
C LEU A 39 -10.25 -14.21 -10.28
N LEU A 40 -8.92 -14.05 -10.35
CA LEU A 40 -7.98 -15.12 -10.69
C LEU A 40 -7.69 -16.06 -9.52
N GLY A 41 -8.22 -15.80 -8.32
CA GLY A 41 -8.07 -16.68 -7.16
C GLY A 41 -6.85 -16.40 -6.29
N TYR A 42 -6.18 -15.25 -6.44
CA TYR A 42 -5.05 -14.83 -5.59
C TYR A 42 -5.47 -14.33 -4.20
N GLY A 43 -6.75 -14.46 -3.84
CA GLY A 43 -7.27 -14.08 -2.52
C GLY A 43 -7.96 -12.71 -2.49
N TRP A 44 -8.15 -12.21 -1.27
CA TRP A 44 -8.95 -11.01 -1.02
C TRP A 44 -8.11 -9.73 -1.12
N ASN A 45 -8.76 -8.64 -1.54
CA ASN A 45 -8.18 -7.33 -1.77
C ASN A 45 -7.46 -6.76 -0.52
N THR A 46 -6.18 -6.42 -0.66
CA THR A 46 -5.38 -5.76 0.38
C THR A 46 -5.85 -4.37 0.73
N HIS A 47 -6.44 -3.66 -0.22
CA HIS A 47 -7.03 -2.36 0.02
C HIS A 47 -8.05 -2.44 1.15
N SER A 48 -8.85 -3.51 1.25
CA SER A 48 -9.81 -3.70 2.34
C SER A 48 -9.16 -4.09 3.68
N LEU A 49 -8.06 -4.84 3.64
CA LEU A 49 -7.40 -5.42 4.81
C LEU A 49 -6.51 -4.42 5.55
N CYS A 50 -5.98 -3.42 4.83
CA CYS A 50 -5.10 -2.38 5.36
C CYS A 50 -5.76 -1.00 5.42
N ASN A 51 -7.08 -0.93 5.16
CA ASN A 51 -7.87 0.26 5.43
C ASN A 51 -8.04 0.49 6.95
N TRP A 52 -8.27 1.74 7.31
CA TRP A 52 -8.43 2.14 8.70
C TRP A 52 -9.80 1.77 9.28
N PRO A 53 -9.85 1.31 10.56
CA PRO A 53 -8.74 0.85 11.40
C PRO A 53 -8.45 -0.65 11.21
N SER A 54 -7.17 -1.03 11.05
CA SER A 54 -6.77 -2.44 10.95
C SER A 54 -5.36 -2.72 11.49
N LYS A 55 -5.10 -3.98 11.86
CA LYS A 55 -3.75 -4.44 12.27
C LYS A 55 -2.72 -4.23 11.16
N CYS A 56 -3.10 -4.44 9.91
CA CYS A 56 -2.21 -4.19 8.78
C CYS A 56 -1.83 -2.72 8.70
N GLN A 57 -2.78 -1.81 8.89
CA GLN A 57 -2.48 -0.38 8.87
C GLN A 57 -1.54 0.04 10.02
N GLU A 58 -1.79 -0.43 11.25
CA GLU A 58 -0.90 -0.18 12.39
C GLU A 58 0.52 -0.66 12.11
N ALA A 59 0.66 -1.85 11.54
CA ALA A 59 1.93 -2.40 11.12
C ALA A 59 2.61 -1.56 10.02
N ALA A 60 1.83 -1.06 9.06
CA ALA A 60 2.34 -0.17 8.02
C ALA A 60 2.79 1.17 8.59
N CYS A 61 2.09 1.74 9.59
CA CYS A 61 2.55 2.92 10.32
C CYS A 61 3.92 2.69 10.95
N ILE A 62 4.07 1.59 11.71
CA ILE A 62 5.33 1.23 12.39
C ILE A 62 6.47 1.11 11.38
N TRP A 63 6.22 0.49 10.23
CA TRP A 63 7.21 0.41 9.16
C TRP A 63 7.55 1.79 8.58
N MET A 64 6.58 2.66 8.32
CA MET A 64 6.83 3.99 7.77
C MET A 64 7.56 4.93 8.75
N GLU A 65 7.22 4.88 10.04
CA GLU A 65 7.80 5.76 11.08
C GLU A 65 9.16 5.27 11.58
N HIS A 66 9.32 3.96 11.72
CA HIS A 66 10.49 3.36 12.40
C HIS A 66 11.34 2.49 11.49
N GLY A 67 10.92 2.27 10.24
CA GLY A 67 11.61 1.37 9.31
C GLY A 67 11.49 -0.12 9.66
N ASN A 68 10.71 -0.47 10.70
CA ASN A 68 10.56 -1.86 11.12
C ASN A 68 9.50 -2.56 10.26
N PHE A 69 9.95 -3.35 9.29
CA PHE A 69 9.08 -4.09 8.36
C PHE A 69 8.45 -5.35 8.98
N THR A 70 9.02 -5.90 10.06
CA THR A 70 8.59 -7.18 10.64
C THR A 70 7.09 -7.23 10.97
N PRO A 71 6.49 -6.22 11.64
CA PRO A 71 5.05 -6.24 11.91
C PRO A 71 4.20 -6.26 10.64
N LEU A 72 4.66 -5.61 9.57
CA LEU A 72 3.94 -5.55 8.30
C LEU A 72 3.98 -6.88 7.57
N LEU A 73 5.14 -7.54 7.60
CA LEU A 73 5.31 -8.90 7.10
C LEU A 73 4.40 -9.89 7.87
N GLU A 74 4.42 -9.84 9.20
CA GLU A 74 3.57 -10.69 10.06
C GLU A 74 2.10 -10.47 9.75
N ALA A 75 1.65 -9.21 9.63
CA ALA A 75 0.28 -8.88 9.29
C ALA A 75 -0.14 -9.45 7.91
N ALA A 76 0.75 -9.40 6.90
CA ALA A 76 0.48 -9.95 5.59
C ALA A 76 0.36 -11.49 5.59
N VAL A 77 1.24 -12.16 6.34
CA VAL A 77 1.24 -13.62 6.50
C VAL A 77 0.02 -14.10 7.27
N ASP A 78 -0.30 -13.46 8.41
CA ASP A 78 -1.46 -13.80 9.25
C ASP A 78 -2.78 -13.63 8.50
N ALA A 79 -2.87 -12.55 7.70
CA ALA A 79 -4.02 -12.29 6.85
C ALA A 79 -4.09 -13.18 5.60
N LYS A 80 -3.07 -14.02 5.37
CA LYS A 80 -2.98 -14.93 4.22
C LYS A 80 -3.11 -14.19 2.88
N MET A 81 -2.46 -13.03 2.77
CA MET A 81 -2.50 -12.21 1.56
C MET A 81 -1.83 -12.95 0.40
N GLY A 82 -2.58 -13.25 -0.66
CA GLY A 82 -2.01 -13.82 -1.88
C GLY A 82 -1.54 -12.77 -2.89
N PHE A 83 -1.92 -11.50 -2.71
CA PHE A 83 -1.32 -10.36 -3.38
C PHE A 83 -1.27 -9.12 -2.48
N VAL A 84 -0.49 -8.10 -2.85
CA VAL A 84 -0.55 -6.73 -2.31
C VAL A 84 -0.68 -5.72 -3.44
N ALA A 85 -1.34 -4.59 -3.20
CA ALA A 85 -1.44 -3.47 -4.12
C ALA A 85 -1.85 -2.20 -3.35
N ASP A 86 -1.65 -1.05 -4.01
CA ASP A 86 -1.98 0.28 -3.50
C ASP A 86 -1.22 0.66 -2.21
N GLU A 87 -1.43 1.89 -1.74
CA GLU A 87 -0.85 2.35 -0.49
C GLU A 87 -1.55 1.69 0.71
N PRO A 88 -0.82 1.42 1.81
CA PRO A 88 0.60 1.69 2.02
C PRO A 88 1.55 0.57 1.54
N LEU A 89 1.01 -0.59 1.11
CA LEU A 89 1.81 -1.81 0.89
C LEU A 89 2.71 -1.75 -0.35
N CYS A 90 2.29 -1.06 -1.41
CA CYS A 90 3.06 -0.93 -2.64
C CYS A 90 4.41 -0.26 -2.42
N LEU A 91 4.54 0.56 -1.37
CA LEU A 91 5.77 1.25 -1.01
C LEU A 91 6.83 0.31 -0.41
N ALA A 92 6.41 -0.83 0.16
CA ALA A 92 7.28 -1.85 0.73
C ALA A 92 7.60 -2.99 -0.24
N PHE A 93 7.43 -2.78 -1.55
CA PHE A 93 7.54 -3.85 -2.55
C PHE A 93 8.92 -4.52 -2.56
N ARG A 94 9.98 -3.80 -2.22
CA ARG A 94 11.35 -4.36 -2.16
C ARG A 94 11.48 -5.29 -0.98
N GLU A 95 11.04 -4.86 0.19
CA GLU A 95 11.03 -5.68 1.40
C GLU A 95 10.13 -6.92 1.23
N PHE A 96 8.98 -6.78 0.58
CA PHE A 96 8.15 -7.93 0.21
C PHE A 96 8.86 -8.88 -0.77
N ALA A 97 9.50 -8.36 -1.82
CA ALA A 97 10.20 -9.17 -2.82
C ALA A 97 11.42 -9.92 -2.22
N GLU A 98 12.09 -9.32 -1.24
CA GLU A 98 13.17 -9.98 -0.50
C GLU A 98 12.68 -11.19 0.32
N HIS A 99 11.48 -11.10 0.92
CA HIS A 99 10.89 -12.18 1.73
C HIS A 99 10.10 -13.20 0.92
N PHE A 100 9.59 -12.80 -0.25
CA PHE A 100 8.81 -13.62 -1.16
C PHE A 100 9.44 -13.64 -2.56
N PRO A 101 10.60 -14.29 -2.74
CA PRO A 101 11.38 -14.23 -3.99
C PRO A 101 10.67 -14.87 -5.19
N GLU A 102 9.67 -15.73 -4.95
CA GLU A 102 8.85 -16.36 -5.99
C GLU A 102 7.63 -15.49 -6.39
N ALA A 103 7.38 -14.38 -5.69
CA ALA A 103 6.28 -13.48 -5.99
C ALA A 103 6.58 -12.64 -7.24
N ASN A 104 5.60 -12.51 -8.12
CA ASN A 104 5.73 -11.64 -9.28
C ASN A 104 5.53 -10.18 -8.87
N VAL A 105 6.47 -9.30 -9.21
CA VAL A 105 6.33 -7.85 -9.00
C VAL A 105 5.67 -7.23 -10.23
N VAL A 106 4.58 -6.49 -10.03
CA VAL A 106 3.80 -5.83 -11.08
C VAL A 106 3.78 -4.32 -10.84
N PHE A 107 4.33 -3.57 -11.78
CA PHE A 107 4.24 -2.10 -11.81
C PHE A 107 3.10 -1.66 -12.73
N THR A 108 2.01 -1.18 -12.13
CA THR A 108 0.98 -0.45 -12.87
C THR A 108 1.42 1.01 -13.01
N VAL A 109 1.36 1.52 -14.24
CA VAL A 109 1.83 2.86 -14.59
C VAL A 109 0.77 3.65 -15.35
N ARG A 110 0.95 4.96 -15.42
CA ARG A 110 0.19 5.91 -16.26
C ARG A 110 1.09 6.46 -17.36
N ASP A 111 0.47 7.03 -18.39
CA ASP A 111 1.18 7.58 -19.57
C ASP A 111 2.31 8.55 -19.21
N ASN A 112 2.11 9.37 -18.16
CA ASN A 112 3.13 10.25 -17.59
C ASN A 112 2.72 10.75 -16.19
N SER A 113 3.69 11.33 -15.48
CA SER A 113 3.52 11.89 -14.14
C SER A 113 2.48 13.00 -14.05
N SER A 114 2.26 13.77 -15.13
CA SER A 114 1.22 14.81 -15.14
C SER A 114 -0.19 14.24 -15.22
N THR A 115 -0.38 13.19 -16.01
CA THR A 115 -1.64 12.44 -16.09
C THR A 115 -1.93 11.70 -14.78
N TRP A 116 -0.91 11.12 -14.14
CA TRP A 116 -1.04 10.53 -12.82
C TRP A 116 -1.43 11.58 -11.77
N TYR A 117 -0.67 12.69 -11.68
CA TYR A 117 -0.86 13.73 -10.66
C TYR A 117 -2.27 14.31 -10.69
N ARG A 118 -2.84 14.54 -11.88
CA ARG A 118 -4.21 15.03 -12.00
C ARG A 118 -5.23 14.08 -11.36
N SER A 119 -5.16 12.79 -11.71
CA SER A 119 -6.04 11.75 -11.14
C SER A 119 -5.83 11.56 -9.63
N TYR A 120 -4.58 11.66 -9.19
CA TYR A 120 -4.20 11.62 -7.78
C TYR A 120 -4.77 12.79 -7.00
N ALA A 121 -4.52 14.02 -7.43
CA ALA A 121 -5.05 15.21 -6.78
C ALA A 121 -6.59 15.25 -6.74
N GLU A 122 -7.27 14.84 -7.82
CA GLU A 122 -8.73 14.74 -7.86
C GLU A 122 -9.26 13.73 -6.83
N MET A 123 -8.67 12.53 -6.76
CA MET A 123 -9.04 11.53 -5.76
C MET A 123 -8.83 12.06 -4.35
N GLN A 124 -7.68 12.68 -4.09
CA GLN A 124 -7.33 13.24 -2.79
C GLN A 124 -8.31 14.35 -2.37
N GLN A 125 -8.73 15.21 -3.29
CA GLN A 125 -9.76 16.22 -3.00
C GLN A 125 -11.13 15.60 -2.71
N LEU A 126 -11.54 14.57 -3.44
CA LEU A 126 -12.83 13.91 -3.19
C LEU A 126 -12.87 13.19 -1.84
N VAL A 127 -11.77 12.55 -1.46
CA VAL A 127 -11.70 11.74 -0.23
C VAL A 127 -11.39 12.61 1.01
N PHE A 128 -10.61 13.69 0.85
CA PHE A 128 -10.05 14.47 1.97
C PHE A 128 -10.32 16.00 1.89
N GLY A 129 -10.98 16.49 0.84
CA GLY A 129 -11.06 17.92 0.51
C GLY A 129 -11.95 18.78 1.41
N ASP A 130 -12.87 18.18 2.18
CA ASP A 130 -13.68 18.94 3.14
C ASP A 130 -12.97 19.03 4.50
N LYS A 131 -11.81 19.72 4.50
CA LYS A 131 -10.96 19.93 5.69
C LYS A 131 -11.73 20.63 6.83
N VAL A 132 -12.81 21.36 6.53
CA VAL A 132 -13.69 22.03 7.51
C VAL A 132 -14.73 21.08 8.09
N ALA A 133 -15.38 20.24 7.27
CA ALA A 133 -16.32 19.24 7.78
C ALA A 133 -15.61 18.20 8.67
N ARG A 134 -14.42 17.71 8.26
CA ARG A 134 -13.66 16.67 8.99
C ARG A 134 -13.10 17.15 10.34
N TRP A 135 -12.79 18.45 10.48
CA TRP A 135 -12.42 19.10 11.75
C TRP A 135 -13.63 19.31 12.68
N LEU A 136 -14.79 19.67 12.11
CA LEU A 136 -15.99 20.01 12.90
C LEU A 136 -16.81 18.81 13.35
N THR A 137 -16.79 17.70 12.62
CA THR A 137 -17.61 16.52 12.97
C THR A 137 -16.94 15.57 13.95
N THR A 138 -15.63 15.68 14.15
CA THR A 138 -14.85 14.66 14.87
C THR A 138 -13.64 15.19 15.65
N PRO A 139 -13.84 16.04 16.67
CA PRO A 139 -12.76 16.45 17.57
C PRO A 139 -12.15 15.27 18.35
N ASP A 140 -12.94 14.21 18.57
CA ASP A 140 -12.53 12.98 19.29
C ASP A 140 -11.82 11.94 18.39
N LEU A 141 -11.63 12.21 17.08
CA LEU A 141 -10.89 11.32 16.15
C LEU A 141 -9.36 11.42 16.25
N LEU A 142 -8.82 12.01 17.32
CA LEU A 142 -7.36 11.98 17.55
C LEU A 142 -6.87 10.60 18.00
N ARG A 143 -7.76 9.68 18.42
CA ARG A 143 -7.45 8.28 18.76
C ARG A 143 -8.70 7.38 18.65
N ILE A 144 -8.74 6.44 17.71
CA ILE A 144 -9.53 5.20 17.88
C ILE A 144 -8.52 4.09 18.22
N GLY A 145 -8.29 3.89 19.51
CA GLY A 145 -7.15 3.11 20.01
C GLY A 145 -5.85 3.92 20.06
N ASN A 146 -4.72 3.31 19.70
CA ASN A 146 -3.40 3.96 19.77
C ASN A 146 -2.89 4.54 18.44
N VAL A 147 -3.62 4.41 17.33
CA VAL A 147 -3.12 4.74 15.98
C VAL A 147 -3.54 6.17 15.56
N PRO A 148 -2.59 7.11 15.36
CA PRO A 148 -2.90 8.47 14.93
C PRO A 148 -3.36 8.53 13.46
N MET A 149 -4.30 9.43 13.15
CA MET A 149 -4.76 9.77 11.78
C MET A 149 -3.61 10.16 10.83
N TYR A 150 -2.45 10.56 11.38
CA TYR A 150 -1.23 10.89 10.64
C TYR A 150 -0.69 9.73 9.78
N CYS A 151 -0.99 8.48 10.13
CA CYS A 151 -0.52 7.32 9.36
C CYS A 151 -1.02 7.30 7.91
N GLU A 152 -2.23 7.78 7.63
CA GLU A 152 -2.75 7.84 6.25
C GLU A 152 -1.99 8.87 5.39
N GLN A 153 -1.22 9.76 6.03
CA GLN A 153 -0.47 10.83 5.38
C GLN A 153 1.00 10.44 5.12
N LEU A 154 1.52 9.46 5.86
CA LEU A 154 2.90 8.99 5.73
C LEU A 154 3.27 8.40 4.36
N PRO A 155 2.41 7.64 3.67
CA PRO A 155 2.74 7.10 2.36
C PRO A 155 3.16 8.20 1.37
N HIS A 156 2.46 9.33 1.42
CA HIS A 156 2.69 10.48 0.54
C HIS A 156 4.09 11.09 0.72
N VAL A 157 4.61 11.08 1.95
CA VAL A 157 5.96 11.57 2.27
C VAL A 157 7.03 10.65 1.67
N LYS A 158 6.80 9.33 1.66
CA LYS A 158 7.76 8.34 1.11
C LYS A 158 8.04 8.52 -0.37
N PHE A 159 7.11 9.10 -1.14
CA PHE A 159 7.33 9.46 -2.56
C PHE A 159 7.31 10.98 -2.79
N ASP A 160 7.79 11.79 -1.84
CA ASP A 160 7.97 13.26 -1.99
C ASP A 160 6.70 14.00 -2.47
N CYS A 161 5.51 13.58 -2.03
CA CYS A 161 4.23 14.17 -2.39
C CYS A 161 3.41 14.58 -1.16
N ASP A 162 4.03 15.30 -0.22
CA ASP A 162 3.38 15.76 1.00
C ASP A 162 2.32 16.84 0.73
N ILE A 163 1.13 16.43 0.31
CA ILE A 163 -0.02 17.32 0.03
C ILE A 163 -0.84 17.67 1.29
N TYR A 164 -0.45 17.14 2.45
CA TYR A 164 -1.20 17.31 3.70
C TYR A 164 -0.57 18.28 4.69
N THR A 165 0.73 18.58 4.56
CA THR A 165 1.38 19.63 5.36
C THR A 165 0.63 20.97 5.27
N ASP A 166 0.57 21.66 6.42
CA ASP A 166 0.03 23.03 6.51
C ASP A 166 0.93 24.06 5.82
N ASP A 167 2.21 23.72 5.60
CA ASP A 167 3.20 24.53 4.89
C ASP A 167 3.82 23.73 3.73
N PRO A 168 3.14 23.64 2.57
CA PRO A 168 3.63 22.85 1.45
C PRO A 168 4.91 23.45 0.87
N PRO A 169 6.00 22.68 0.73
CA PRO A 169 7.23 23.19 0.14
C PRO A 169 7.01 23.70 -1.29
N PRO A 170 7.82 24.68 -1.75
CA PRO A 170 7.72 25.21 -3.10
C PRO A 170 7.77 24.11 -4.15
N GLY A 171 6.92 24.22 -5.16
CA GLY A 171 6.88 23.27 -6.28
C GLY A 171 6.34 21.88 -5.91
N MET A 172 5.43 21.77 -4.95
CA MET A 172 4.77 20.52 -4.53
C MET A 172 4.32 19.63 -5.70
N VAL A 173 3.66 20.22 -6.71
CA VAL A 173 3.23 19.51 -7.92
C VAL A 173 4.42 18.83 -8.63
N ALA A 174 5.55 19.53 -8.75
CA ALA A 174 6.74 19.00 -9.37
C ALA A 174 7.43 17.94 -8.50
N ARG A 175 7.36 18.08 -7.17
CA ARG A 175 7.83 17.06 -6.21
C ARG A 175 7.04 15.76 -6.34
N CYS A 176 5.71 15.83 -6.28
CA CYS A 176 4.84 14.67 -6.50
C CYS A 176 5.13 13.96 -7.82
N LYS A 177 5.28 14.71 -8.92
CA LYS A 177 5.58 14.14 -10.24
C LYS A 177 6.93 13.41 -10.27
N ARG A 178 7.98 14.01 -9.68
CA ARG A 178 9.29 13.35 -9.55
C ARG A 178 9.22 12.13 -8.66
N GLY A 179 8.47 12.21 -7.57
CA GLY A 179 8.17 11.08 -6.68
C GLY A 179 7.63 9.89 -7.44
N TYR A 180 6.57 10.11 -8.22
CA TYR A 180 6.00 9.11 -9.11
C TYR A 180 7.02 8.54 -10.10
N GLU A 181 7.79 9.39 -10.78
CA GLU A 181 8.82 8.98 -11.76
C GLU A 181 10.01 8.23 -11.12
N SER A 182 10.27 8.46 -9.83
CA SER A 182 11.35 7.80 -9.10
C SER A 182 10.93 6.45 -8.51
N HIS A 183 9.63 6.29 -8.25
CA HIS A 183 9.07 5.07 -7.68
C HIS A 183 8.72 4.04 -8.76
N ASN A 184 8.05 4.46 -9.84
CA ASN A 184 7.63 3.64 -10.98
C ASN A 184 8.64 3.71 -12.14
#